data_AF-A0A924GJ49-F1
#
_entry.id   AF-A0A924GJ49-F1
#
_cell.length_a   1.000
_cell.length_b   1.000
_cell.length_c   1.000
_cell.angle_alpha   90.00
_cell.angle_beta   90.00
_cell.angle_gamma   90.00
#
_symmetry.space_group_name_H-M   'P 1'
#
loop_
_entity.id
_entity.type
_entity.pdbx_description
1 polymer ?
#
loop_
_entity_poly.entity_id
_entity_poly.type
_entity_poly.pdbx_seq_one_letter_code
_entity_poly.pdbx_strand_id
1 'polypeptide(L)'
;MQNDVRGLIRAVTEVQKIPFTWPAPPTAASVRDIGRGTCAGKHALLREELELLGFPTSRLMVIGLLVPDLWPDLRAASGGMLEVHECLTVETTWVGPLLVDVTWHPAALRAGLSGTLEWDGLSDMVCAVAPVASYAVSDDEFRAQKELLRARLYSPEQRADRDHVLAEIADRASRFQ
;
A
#
# COMPACT_ATOMS: atom_id res chain seq x y z
N MET A 1 -13.81 9.14 21.46
CA MET A 1 -14.44 8.23 20.48
C MET A 1 -14.81 8.92 19.17
N GLN A 2 -15.86 9.75 19.08
CA GLN A 2 -16.23 10.37 17.77
C GLN A 2 -15.12 11.24 17.16
N ASN A 3 -14.34 11.95 18.01
CA ASN A 3 -13.21 12.74 17.54
C ASN A 3 -12.05 11.86 17.05
N ASP A 4 -11.81 10.72 17.70
CA ASP A 4 -10.73 9.79 17.36
C ASP A 4 -11.00 9.13 16.00
N VAL A 5 -12.23 8.63 15.79
CA VAL A 5 -12.67 8.06 14.51
C VAL A 5 -12.51 9.07 13.38
N ARG A 6 -12.97 10.31 13.58
CA ARG A 6 -12.82 11.38 12.57
C ARG A 6 -11.35 11.72 12.29
N GLY A 7 -10.51 11.75 13.33
CA GLY A 7 -9.08 12.01 13.21
C GLY A 7 -8.38 10.93 12.38
N LEU A 8 -8.65 9.66 12.68
CA LEU A 8 -8.15 8.51 11.94
C LEU A 8 -8.58 8.54 10.47
N ILE A 9 -9.89 8.70 10.20
CA ILE A 9 -10.42 8.78 8.82
C ILE A 9 -9.77 9.92 8.05
N ARG A 10 -9.61 11.09 8.68
CA ARG A 10 -8.98 12.25 8.05
C ARG A 10 -7.53 11.95 7.65
N ALA A 11 -6.72 11.41 8.57
CA ALA A 11 -5.32 11.08 8.28
C ALA A 11 -5.20 10.06 7.14
N VAL A 12 -5.99 8.98 7.18
CA VAL A 12 -6.03 7.96 6.14
C VAL A 12 -6.44 8.56 4.79
N THR A 13 -7.51 9.37 4.76
CA THR A 13 -8.02 10.00 3.55
C THR A 13 -7.00 10.95 2.92
N GLU A 14 -6.31 11.77 3.72
CA GLU A 14 -5.30 12.70 3.20
C GLU A 14 -4.10 11.97 2.59
N VAL A 15 -3.59 10.92 3.25
CA VAL A 15 -2.48 10.13 2.68
C VAL A 15 -2.93 9.32 1.46
N GLN A 16 -4.15 8.81 1.46
CA GLN A 16 -4.68 8.07 0.31
C GLN A 16 -4.72 8.92 -0.96
N LYS A 17 -5.09 10.22 -0.84
CA LYS A 17 -5.13 11.16 -1.98
C LYS A 17 -3.78 11.33 -2.70
N ILE A 18 -2.67 11.08 -2.02
CA ILE A 18 -1.33 11.23 -2.60
C ILE A 18 -1.15 10.24 -3.77
N PRO A 19 -0.80 10.68 -4.99
CA PRO A 19 -0.66 9.78 -6.13
C PRO A 19 0.35 8.65 -5.91
N PHE A 20 0.01 7.45 -6.39
CA PHE A 20 0.97 6.36 -6.47
C PHE A 20 2.03 6.66 -7.54
N THR A 21 3.28 6.30 -7.29
CA THR A 21 4.37 6.38 -8.28
C THR A 21 5.33 5.21 -8.13
N TRP A 22 5.99 4.85 -9.22
CA TRP A 22 7.12 3.91 -9.22
C TRP A 22 8.19 4.37 -10.23
N PRO A 23 9.50 4.31 -9.88
CA PRO A 23 10.06 4.04 -8.55
C PRO A 23 10.00 5.29 -7.64
N ALA A 24 10.06 5.08 -6.32
CA ALA A 24 10.37 6.13 -5.34
C ALA A 24 10.92 5.52 -4.02
N PRO A 25 11.75 6.26 -3.26
CA PRO A 25 12.24 5.81 -1.96
C PRO A 25 11.09 5.43 -1.00
N PRO A 26 11.25 4.37 -0.18
CA PRO A 26 10.20 3.86 0.70
C PRO A 26 10.14 4.62 2.05
N THR A 27 10.13 5.95 2.01
CA THR A 27 10.18 6.80 3.22
C THR A 27 9.09 7.87 3.23
N ALA A 28 8.63 8.26 4.41
CA ALA A 28 7.66 9.35 4.57
C ALA A 28 8.21 10.67 4.05
N ALA A 29 9.48 10.97 4.36
CA ALA A 29 10.18 12.16 3.87
C ALA A 29 10.13 12.27 2.34
N SER A 30 10.42 11.17 1.63
CA SER A 30 10.35 11.17 0.16
C SER A 30 8.95 11.51 -0.32
N VAL A 31 7.89 10.98 0.30
CA VAL A 31 6.50 11.26 -0.10
C VAL A 31 6.14 12.73 0.13
N ARG A 32 6.56 13.31 1.27
CA ARG A 32 6.33 14.73 1.56
C ARG A 32 7.04 15.64 0.55
N ASP A 33 8.28 15.31 0.18
CA ASP A 33 9.08 16.14 -0.71
C ASP A 33 8.56 16.15 -2.16
N ILE A 34 8.11 15.00 -2.67
CA ILE A 34 7.73 14.85 -4.08
C ILE A 34 6.21 14.88 -4.33
N GLY A 35 5.39 14.80 -3.27
CA GLY A 35 3.93 14.77 -3.35
C GLY A 35 3.36 13.52 -4.05
N ARG A 36 4.11 12.42 -4.07
CA ARG A 36 3.73 11.11 -4.65
C ARG A 36 4.53 10.00 -3.95
N GLY A 37 4.09 8.75 -4.01
CA GLY A 37 4.80 7.67 -3.30
C GLY A 37 4.46 6.25 -3.75
N THR A 38 5.35 5.31 -3.42
CA THR A 38 5.05 3.87 -3.50
C THR A 38 4.16 3.44 -2.34
N CYS A 39 3.66 2.19 -2.33
CA CYS A 39 2.97 1.64 -1.16
C CYS A 39 3.81 1.78 0.12
N ALA A 40 5.10 1.49 0.05
CA ALA A 40 6.00 1.58 1.19
C ALA A 40 6.18 3.02 1.70
N GLY A 41 6.36 3.99 0.79
CA GLY A 41 6.50 5.40 1.17
C GLY A 41 5.21 5.96 1.77
N LYS A 42 4.05 5.67 1.15
CA LYS A 42 2.74 6.16 1.62
C LYS A 42 2.37 5.59 2.99
N HIS A 43 2.60 4.30 3.24
CA HIS A 43 2.34 3.71 4.56
C HIS A 43 3.36 4.17 5.62
N ALA A 44 4.61 4.48 5.23
CA ALA A 44 5.53 5.14 6.14
C ALA A 44 5.02 6.53 6.56
N LEU A 45 4.53 7.33 5.61
CA LEU A 45 3.91 8.63 5.92
C LEU A 45 2.67 8.47 6.80
N LEU A 46 1.74 7.60 6.42
CA LEU A 46 0.52 7.38 7.19
C LEU A 46 0.82 7.00 8.64
N ARG A 47 1.78 6.10 8.85
CA ARG A 47 2.19 5.70 10.18
C ARG A 47 2.65 6.90 11.03
N GLU A 48 3.52 7.76 10.51
CA GLU A 48 3.99 8.93 11.25
C GLU A 48 2.82 9.86 11.62
N GLU A 49 1.88 10.08 10.70
CA GLU A 49 0.68 10.90 10.96
C GLU A 49 -0.22 10.26 12.03
N LEU A 50 -0.37 8.94 12.02
CA LEU A 50 -1.19 8.19 12.99
C LEU A 50 -0.54 8.12 14.38
N GLU A 51 0.78 7.97 14.46
CA GLU A 51 1.53 8.00 15.72
C GLU A 51 1.40 9.37 16.41
N LEU A 52 1.44 10.47 15.66
CA LEU A 52 1.20 11.83 16.18
C LEU A 52 -0.21 12.01 16.74
N LEU A 53 -1.19 11.27 16.22
CA LEU A 53 -2.56 11.25 16.70
C LEU A 53 -2.80 10.25 17.84
N GLY A 54 -1.76 9.50 18.25
CA GLY A 54 -1.84 8.51 19.32
C GLY A 54 -2.44 7.17 18.91
N PHE A 55 -2.43 6.84 17.61
CA PHE A 55 -2.86 5.53 17.10
C PHE A 55 -1.63 4.62 16.92
N PRO A 56 -1.48 3.56 17.74
CA PRO A 56 -0.43 2.57 17.52
C PRO A 56 -0.66 1.85 16.19
N THR A 57 0.41 1.62 15.44
CA THR A 57 0.34 0.89 14.17
C THR A 57 1.39 -0.20 14.12
N SER A 58 1.04 -1.30 13.45
CA SER A 58 1.97 -2.36 13.09
C SER A 58 2.04 -2.48 11.58
N ARG A 59 3.22 -2.72 11.02
CA ARG A 59 3.32 -3.01 9.58
C ARG A 59 2.92 -4.44 9.29
N LEU A 60 2.21 -4.62 8.18
CA LEU A 60 1.82 -5.93 7.68
C LEU A 60 2.47 -6.16 6.30
N MET A 61 3.07 -7.33 6.11
CA MET A 61 3.45 -7.81 4.78
C MET A 61 2.34 -8.67 4.22
N VAL A 62 1.99 -8.40 2.96
CA VAL A 62 0.99 -9.17 2.23
C VAL A 62 1.62 -9.67 0.94
N ILE A 63 1.60 -10.98 0.72
CA ILE A 63 1.99 -11.58 -0.55
C ILE A 63 0.72 -11.68 -1.40
N GLY A 64 0.73 -11.12 -2.60
CA GLY A 64 -0.41 -11.16 -3.51
C GLY A 64 0.01 -11.04 -4.97
N LEU A 65 -0.95 -11.13 -5.89
CA LEU A 65 -0.68 -10.92 -7.32
C LEU A 65 -0.20 -9.48 -7.56
N LEU A 66 0.88 -9.32 -8.33
CA LEU A 66 1.44 -8.01 -8.69
C LEU A 66 0.46 -7.17 -9.51
N VAL A 67 -0.20 -7.81 -10.47
CA VAL A 67 -1.10 -7.15 -11.40
C VAL A 67 -2.53 -7.61 -11.12
N PRO A 68 -3.48 -6.67 -10.93
CA PRO A 68 -4.88 -7.02 -10.79
C PRO A 68 -5.43 -7.62 -12.10
N ASP A 69 -6.52 -8.39 -12.00
CA ASP A 69 -7.19 -8.97 -13.17
C ASP A 69 -7.70 -7.93 -14.18
N LEU A 70 -7.83 -6.67 -13.74
CA LEU A 70 -8.24 -5.52 -14.56
C LEU A 70 -7.35 -5.29 -15.78
N TRP A 71 -6.06 -5.64 -15.71
CA TRP A 71 -5.08 -5.37 -16.78
C TRP A 71 -4.47 -6.67 -17.32
N PRO A 72 -5.19 -7.39 -18.19
CA PRO A 72 -4.77 -8.72 -18.66
C PRO A 72 -3.47 -8.68 -19.46
N ASP A 73 -3.19 -7.58 -20.17
CA ASP A 73 -1.94 -7.35 -20.90
C ASP A 73 -0.74 -7.26 -19.94
N LEU A 74 -0.87 -6.49 -18.86
CA LEU A 74 0.14 -6.41 -17.80
C LEU A 74 0.26 -7.72 -17.01
N ARG A 75 -0.84 -8.44 -16.83
CA ARG A 75 -0.83 -9.74 -16.16
C ARG A 75 -0.08 -10.78 -16.98
N ALA A 76 -0.26 -10.78 -18.30
CA ALA A 76 0.52 -11.60 -19.22
C ALA A 76 2.00 -11.22 -19.18
N ALA A 77 2.31 -9.91 -19.21
CA ALA A 77 3.69 -9.42 -19.13
C ALA A 77 4.39 -9.78 -17.80
N SER A 78 3.66 -9.73 -16.68
CA SER A 78 4.21 -10.13 -15.37
C SER A 78 4.30 -11.64 -15.17
N GLY A 79 3.72 -12.46 -16.06
CA GLY A 79 3.70 -13.91 -15.91
C GLY A 79 2.99 -14.39 -14.63
N GLY A 80 2.07 -13.60 -14.08
CA GLY A 80 1.38 -13.92 -12.82
C GLY A 80 2.27 -13.79 -11.58
N MET A 81 3.31 -12.96 -11.62
CA MET A 81 4.24 -12.76 -10.52
C MET A 81 3.53 -12.30 -9.23
N LEU A 82 4.06 -12.78 -8.10
CA LEU A 82 3.67 -12.33 -6.77
C LEU A 82 4.50 -11.11 -6.34
N GLU A 83 3.85 -10.18 -5.66
CA GLU A 83 4.47 -9.03 -5.02
C GLU A 83 4.45 -9.18 -3.50
N VAL A 84 5.47 -8.62 -2.84
CA VAL A 84 5.44 -8.40 -1.39
C VAL A 84 4.96 -6.98 -1.13
N HIS A 85 3.66 -6.88 -0.87
CA HIS A 85 2.97 -5.64 -0.56
C HIS A 85 3.11 -5.26 0.92
N GLU A 86 2.91 -3.98 1.21
CA GLU A 86 2.92 -3.45 2.58
C GLU A 86 1.68 -2.61 2.82
N CYS A 87 1.03 -2.88 3.95
CA CYS A 87 -0.06 -2.08 4.51
C CYS A 87 0.12 -1.99 6.05
N LEU A 88 -0.82 -1.35 6.75
CA LEU A 88 -0.78 -1.22 8.20
C LEU A 88 -1.92 -1.97 8.87
N THR A 89 -1.70 -2.41 10.10
CA THR A 89 -2.74 -2.64 11.09
C THR A 89 -2.74 -1.46 12.05
N VAL A 90 -3.90 -0.86 12.30
CA VAL A 90 -4.08 0.28 13.21
C VAL A 90 -4.86 -0.18 14.42
N GLU A 91 -4.28 -0.04 15.60
CA GLU A 91 -4.93 -0.40 16.86
C GLU A 91 -5.99 0.66 17.24
N THR A 92 -7.23 0.23 17.41
CA THR A 92 -8.33 1.11 17.84
C THR A 92 -8.91 0.66 19.18
N THR A 93 -9.44 1.60 19.95
CA THR A 93 -10.11 1.32 21.23
C THR A 93 -11.58 0.95 21.08
N TRP A 94 -12.14 1.00 19.86
CA TRP A 94 -13.59 0.83 19.63
C TRP A 94 -13.97 -0.42 18.84
N VAL A 95 -13.20 -0.85 17.84
CA VAL A 95 -13.53 -2.03 17.00
C VAL A 95 -12.39 -3.05 16.91
N GLY A 96 -11.28 -2.80 17.60
CA GLY A 96 -10.07 -3.61 17.54
C GLY A 96 -9.11 -3.15 16.44
N PRO A 97 -8.12 -3.99 16.08
CA PRO A 97 -7.17 -3.67 15.03
C PRO A 97 -7.85 -3.63 13.65
N LEU A 98 -7.55 -2.59 12.86
CA LEU A 98 -8.07 -2.43 11.51
C LEU A 98 -6.96 -2.50 10.47
N LEU A 99 -7.15 -3.25 9.39
CA LEU A 99 -6.27 -3.21 8.23
C LEU A 99 -6.50 -1.92 7.44
N VAL A 100 -5.43 -1.18 7.19
CA VAL A 100 -5.46 0.09 6.48
C VAL A 100 -4.47 0.05 5.32
N ASP A 101 -4.99 0.22 4.10
CA ASP A 101 -4.22 0.20 2.86
C ASP A 101 -4.50 1.44 2.00
N VAL A 102 -3.55 2.37 1.97
CA VAL A 102 -3.67 3.66 1.27
C VAL A 102 -2.95 3.70 -0.06
N THR A 103 -2.61 2.55 -0.65
CA THR A 103 -1.74 2.47 -1.84
C THR A 103 -2.27 3.28 -3.01
N TRP A 104 -3.48 2.98 -3.46
CA TRP A 104 -4.07 3.63 -4.62
C TRP A 104 -4.79 4.91 -4.22
N HIS A 105 -4.52 5.98 -4.97
CA HIS A 105 -5.27 7.23 -4.84
C HIS A 105 -6.68 7.09 -5.44
N PRO A 106 -7.64 7.95 -5.04
CA PRO A 106 -9.05 7.76 -5.40
C PRO A 106 -9.34 7.63 -6.90
N ALA A 107 -8.60 8.33 -7.76
CA ALA A 107 -8.76 8.21 -9.20
C ALA A 107 -8.43 6.80 -9.72
N ALA A 108 -7.37 6.18 -9.19
CA ALA A 108 -6.96 4.84 -9.57
C ALA A 108 -7.93 3.76 -9.05
N LEU A 109 -8.51 3.96 -7.87
CA LEU A 109 -9.58 3.11 -7.34
C LEU A 109 -10.84 3.18 -8.22
N ARG A 110 -11.25 4.39 -8.63
CA ARG A 110 -12.38 4.57 -9.56
C ARG A 110 -12.13 3.95 -10.94
N ALA A 111 -10.87 3.83 -11.34
CA ALA A 111 -10.47 3.13 -12.55
C ALA A 111 -10.51 1.60 -12.42
N GLY A 112 -10.85 1.07 -11.25
CA GLY A 112 -11.05 -0.36 -10.99
C GLY A 112 -9.94 -1.04 -10.20
N LEU A 113 -8.94 -0.32 -9.70
CA LEU A 113 -7.95 -0.90 -8.79
C LEU A 113 -8.57 -1.24 -7.44
N SER A 114 -8.14 -2.36 -6.85
CA SER A 114 -8.64 -2.85 -5.56
C SER A 114 -8.32 -1.89 -4.42
N GLY A 115 -9.31 -1.51 -3.63
CA GLY A 115 -9.12 -0.71 -2.42
C GLY A 115 -10.43 -0.10 -1.93
N THR A 116 -10.35 0.75 -0.90
CA THR A 116 -11.51 1.38 -0.26
C THR A 116 -11.53 2.89 -0.54
N LEU A 117 -12.57 3.41 -1.18
CA LEU A 117 -12.71 4.85 -1.48
C LEU A 117 -13.25 5.68 -0.31
N GLU A 118 -14.24 5.14 0.41
CA GLU A 118 -14.97 5.84 1.47
C GLU A 118 -14.90 5.00 2.74
N TRP A 119 -13.76 5.07 3.41
CA TRP A 119 -13.51 4.27 4.61
C TRP A 119 -14.23 4.86 5.83
N ASP A 120 -14.90 4.00 6.60
CA ASP A 120 -15.73 4.38 7.74
C ASP A 120 -15.00 4.40 9.09
N GLY A 121 -13.75 3.91 9.13
CA GLY A 121 -12.97 3.78 10.36
C GLY A 121 -13.49 2.70 11.31
N LEU A 122 -14.36 1.81 10.83
CA LEU A 122 -15.02 0.76 11.62
C LEU A 122 -14.80 -0.65 11.05
N SER A 123 -14.48 -0.77 9.76
CA SER A 123 -14.11 -2.05 9.13
C SER A 123 -12.70 -2.01 8.54
N ASP A 124 -12.17 -3.16 8.12
CA ASP A 124 -10.93 -3.19 7.34
C ASP A 124 -11.08 -2.46 6.00
N MET A 125 -9.99 -1.89 5.51
CA MET A 125 -9.86 -1.50 4.10
C MET A 125 -9.61 -2.73 3.23
N VAL A 126 -9.99 -2.66 1.96
CA VAL A 126 -9.62 -3.66 0.95
C VAL A 126 -8.14 -3.48 0.62
N CYS A 127 -7.37 -4.56 0.66
CA CYS A 127 -5.95 -4.54 0.32
C CYS A 127 -5.73 -4.27 -1.19
N ALA A 128 -4.67 -3.55 -1.51
CA ALA A 128 -4.30 -3.18 -2.87
C ALA A 128 -3.95 -4.38 -3.76
N VAL A 129 -3.54 -5.50 -3.15
CA VAL A 129 -3.27 -6.78 -3.80
C VAL A 129 -4.21 -7.86 -3.29
N ALA A 130 -4.55 -8.83 -4.13
CA ALA A 130 -5.31 -10.01 -3.72
C ALA A 130 -4.43 -10.90 -2.81
N PRO A 131 -4.74 -11.05 -1.51
CA PRO A 131 -3.84 -11.74 -0.58
C PRO A 131 -3.79 -13.25 -0.82
N VAL A 132 -2.58 -13.79 -0.91
CA VAL A 132 -2.28 -15.24 -0.86
C VAL A 132 -1.80 -15.62 0.55
N ALA A 133 -1.01 -14.75 1.17
CA ALA A 133 -0.54 -14.90 2.54
C ALA A 133 -0.25 -13.52 3.16
N SER A 134 -0.32 -13.43 4.48
CA SER A 134 0.05 -12.22 5.23
C SER A 134 0.71 -12.58 6.55
N TYR A 135 1.66 -11.78 7.00
CA TYR A 135 2.31 -11.95 8.30
C TYR A 135 2.78 -10.62 8.85
N ALA A 136 2.64 -10.47 10.17
CA ALA A 136 3.19 -9.35 10.91
C ALA A 136 4.71 -9.51 11.03
N VAL A 137 5.43 -8.40 10.88
CA VAL A 137 6.89 -8.36 10.99
C VAL A 137 7.26 -7.19 11.88
N SER A 138 8.27 -7.36 12.73
CA SER A 138 8.81 -6.28 13.55
C SER A 138 9.35 -5.15 12.67
N ASP A 139 9.27 -3.92 13.17
CA ASP A 139 9.67 -2.76 12.39
C ASP A 139 11.17 -2.75 12.03
N ASP A 140 12.01 -3.17 12.97
CA ASP A 140 13.46 -3.18 12.83
C ASP A 140 13.91 -4.12 11.70
N GLU A 141 13.13 -5.17 11.42
CA GLU A 141 13.47 -6.16 10.41
C GLU A 141 12.64 -6.03 9.13
N PHE A 142 11.61 -5.17 9.13
CA PHE A 142 10.59 -5.13 8.08
C PHE A 142 11.20 -4.97 6.68
N ARG A 143 12.12 -4.02 6.49
CA ARG A 143 12.72 -3.79 5.16
C ARG A 143 13.61 -4.95 4.73
N ALA A 144 14.44 -5.47 5.63
CA ALA A 144 15.33 -6.59 5.34
C ALA A 144 14.55 -7.86 5.02
N GLN A 145 13.50 -8.17 5.79
CA GLN A 145 12.63 -9.31 5.54
C GLN A 145 11.87 -9.15 4.22
N LYS A 146 11.32 -7.96 3.92
CA LYS A 146 10.63 -7.70 2.64
C LYS A 146 11.54 -7.99 1.45
N GLU A 147 12.77 -7.51 1.48
CA GLU A 147 13.74 -7.75 0.40
C GLU A 147 14.18 -9.22 0.32
N LEU A 148 14.36 -9.89 1.48
CA LEU A 148 14.65 -11.32 1.52
C LEU A 148 13.52 -12.15 0.88
N LEU A 149 12.27 -11.81 1.16
CA LEU A 149 11.10 -12.49 0.60
C LEU A 149 10.98 -12.25 -0.89
N ARG A 150 11.20 -11.00 -1.35
CA ARG A 150 11.26 -10.69 -2.78
C ARG A 150 12.34 -11.49 -3.50
N ALA A 151 13.53 -11.59 -2.91
CA ALA A 151 14.62 -12.40 -3.45
C ALA A 151 14.33 -13.91 -3.49
N ARG A 152 13.38 -14.40 -2.67
CA ARG A 152 12.87 -15.78 -2.73
C ARG A 152 11.77 -15.97 -3.76
N LEU A 153 10.96 -14.95 -4.02
CA LEU A 153 9.82 -15.02 -4.94
C LEU A 153 10.22 -14.88 -6.40
N TYR A 154 11.27 -14.10 -6.69
CA TYR A 154 11.67 -13.84 -8.07
C TYR A 154 13.17 -13.56 -8.24
N SER A 155 13.68 -13.91 -9.42
CA SER A 155 15.07 -13.72 -9.84
C SER A 155 15.39 -12.24 -10.12
N PRO A 156 16.68 -11.88 -10.30
CA PRO A 156 17.06 -10.53 -10.71
C PRO A 156 16.47 -10.09 -12.05
N GLU A 157 16.31 -11.00 -13.01
CA GLU A 157 15.69 -10.71 -14.32
C GLU A 157 14.20 -10.40 -14.13
N GLN A 158 13.50 -11.25 -13.37
CA GLN A 158 12.10 -11.04 -13.02
C GLN A 158 11.86 -9.75 -12.21
N ARG A 159 12.86 -9.30 -11.45
CA ARG A 159 12.80 -8.00 -10.75
C ARG A 159 12.73 -6.83 -11.73
N ALA A 160 13.44 -6.89 -12.86
CA ALA A 160 13.37 -5.86 -13.89
C ALA A 160 11.98 -5.84 -14.56
N ASP A 161 11.42 -7.02 -14.86
CA ASP A 161 10.06 -7.14 -15.40
C ASP A 161 9.03 -6.56 -14.42
N ARG A 162 9.17 -6.89 -13.13
CA ARG A 162 8.33 -6.35 -12.05
C ARG A 162 8.41 -4.83 -11.95
N ASP A 163 9.60 -4.26 -12.04
CA ASP A 163 9.79 -2.80 -11.99
C ASP A 163 9.20 -2.12 -13.22
N HIS A 164 9.31 -2.73 -14.39
CA HIS A 164 8.66 -2.25 -15.61
C HIS A 164 7.13 -2.27 -15.48
N VAL A 165 6.57 -3.40 -15.01
CA VAL A 165 5.13 -3.55 -14.79
C VAL A 165 4.62 -2.52 -13.79
N LEU A 166 5.32 -2.26 -12.68
CA LEU A 166 4.88 -1.26 -11.71
C LEU A 166 4.98 0.17 -12.20
N ALA A 167 5.97 0.48 -13.03
CA ALA A 167 6.04 1.78 -13.70
C ALA A 167 4.82 1.98 -14.61
N GLU A 168 4.43 0.96 -15.38
CA GLU A 168 3.26 1.00 -16.26
C GLU A 168 1.95 1.08 -15.46
N ILE A 169 1.84 0.35 -14.35
CA ILE A 169 0.71 0.47 -13.41
C ILE A 169 0.60 1.91 -12.88
N ALA A 170 1.73 2.49 -12.44
CA ALA A 170 1.76 3.84 -11.92
C ALA A 170 1.36 4.87 -12.98
N ASP A 171 1.87 4.71 -14.19
CA ASP A 171 1.54 5.58 -15.32
C ASP A 171 0.05 5.50 -15.66
N ARG A 172 -0.50 4.29 -15.82
CA ARG A 172 -1.94 4.09 -16.04
C ARG A 172 -2.79 4.70 -14.92
N ALA A 173 -2.43 4.44 -13.67
CA ALA A 173 -3.12 4.98 -12.50
C ALA A 173 -3.10 6.53 -12.46
N SER A 174 -2.08 7.16 -13.04
CA SER A 174 -1.95 8.62 -13.11
C SER A 174 -2.79 9.27 -14.21
N ARG A 175 -3.16 8.52 -15.26
CA ARG A 175 -3.96 9.04 -16.40
C ARG A 175 -5.44 9.25 -16.08
N PHE A 176 -5.92 8.75 -14.94
CA PHE A 176 -7.31 8.88 -14.50
C PHE A 176 -7.61 10.16 -13.69
N GLN A 177 -6.72 11.16 -13.76
CA GLN A 177 -6.85 12.44 -13.03
C GLN A 177 -8.03 13.30 -13.51
#